data_AF-A0A2R6P2E0-F1
#
_entry.id   AF-A0A2R6P2E0-F1
#
_cell.length_a   1.000
_cell.length_b   1.000
_cell.length_c   1.000
_cell.angle_alpha   90.00
_cell.angle_beta   90.00
_cell.angle_gamma   90.00
#
_symmetry.space_group_name_H-M   'P 1'
#
loop_
_entity.id
_entity.type
_entity.pdbx_description
1 polymer ?
#
loop_
_entity_poly.entity_id
_entity_poly.type
_entity_poly.pdbx_seq_one_letter_code
_entity_poly.pdbx_strand_id
1 'polypeptide(L)' 'MSQADAVSDPRVANRARFELELEFVQSLANPFYLHSLAQQGILNQPTFINFLKYLEYWKDKDYARFIL' A
#
# COMPACT_ATOMS: atom_id res chain seq x y z
N MET A 1 -10.19 28.05 17.28
CA MET A 1 -10.80 26.96 16.51
C MET A 1 -10.41 27.13 15.04
N SER A 2 -9.28 26.57 14.59
CA SER A 2 -8.88 26.58 13.17
C SER A 2 -7.88 25.46 12.91
N GLN A 3 -8.29 24.22 13.15
CA GLN A 3 -7.47 23.04 12.87
C GLN A 3 -8.34 22.06 12.05
N ALA A 4 -8.76 22.49 10.86
CA ALA A 4 -9.57 21.69 9.94
C ALA A 4 -9.11 21.79 8.47
N ASP A 5 -8.32 22.81 8.11
CA ASP A 5 -8.00 23.09 6.69
C ASP A 5 -6.75 22.37 6.15
N ALA A 6 -5.95 21.72 7.01
CA ALA A 6 -4.71 21.04 6.60
C ALA A 6 -4.94 19.73 5.82
N VAL A 7 -6.18 19.22 5.77
CA VAL A 7 -6.53 17.95 5.10
C VAL A 7 -6.88 18.14 3.61
N SER A 8 -6.88 19.38 3.11
CA SER A 8 -7.37 19.71 1.76
C SER A 8 -6.29 19.83 0.69
N ASP A 9 -5.00 19.68 1.01
CA ASP A 9 -3.94 19.69 -0.01
C ASP A 9 -3.79 18.28 -0.63
N PRO A 10 -4.13 18.11 -1.93
CA PRO A 10 -4.00 16.82 -2.60
C PRO A 10 -2.57 16.26 -2.58
N ARG A 11 -1.54 17.10 -2.40
CA ARG A 11 -0.15 16.66 -2.29
C ARG A 11 0.11 15.89 -1.01
N VAL A 12 -0.45 16.35 0.11
CA VAL A 12 -0.32 15.69 1.42
C VAL A 12 -1.05 14.35 1.41
N ALA A 13 -2.26 14.32 0.83
CA ALA A 13 -3.03 13.10 0.67
C ALA A 13 -2.32 12.06 -0.23
N ASN A 14 -1.74 12.49 -1.35
CA ASN A 14 -1.00 11.60 -2.25
C ASN A 14 0.27 11.04 -1.60
N ARG A 15 0.98 11.86 -0.80
CA ARG A 15 2.15 11.41 -0.05
C ARG A 15 1.78 10.37 0.99
N ALA A 16 0.73 10.61 1.78
CA ALA A 16 0.28 9.65 2.80
C ALA A 16 -0.17 8.32 2.17
N ARG A 17 -0.83 8.36 0.99
CA ARG A 17 -1.16 7.15 0.23
C ARG A 17 0.08 6.39 -0.22
N PHE A 18 1.07 7.10 -0.76
CA PHE A 18 2.33 6.49 -1.20
C PHE A 18 3.08 5.82 -0.04
N GLU A 19 3.18 6.49 1.11
CA GLU A 19 3.80 5.93 2.31
C GLU A 19 3.05 4.68 2.80
N LEU A 20 1.72 4.71 2.81
CA LEU A 20 0.89 3.56 3.20
C LEU A 20 1.03 2.38 2.22
N GLU A 21 1.04 2.64 0.92
CA GLU A 21 1.27 1.61 -0.10
C GLU A 21 2.67 1.00 0.03
N LEU A 22 3.68 1.80 0.35
CA LEU A 22 5.05 1.34 0.56
C LEU A 22 5.16 0.44 1.81
N GLU A 23 4.57 0.85 2.94
CA GLU A 23 4.50 0.04 4.16
C GLU A 23 3.76 -1.28 3.89
N PHE A 24 2.67 -1.22 3.12
CA PHE A 24 1.92 -2.40 2.74
C PHE A 24 2.76 -3.38 1.91
N VAL A 25 3.45 -2.91 0.86
CA VAL A 25 4.34 -3.75 0.05
C VAL A 25 5.45 -4.39 0.89
N GLN A 26 6.05 -3.64 1.82
CA GLN A 26 7.03 -4.19 2.76
C GLN A 26 6.41 -5.25 3.68
N SER A 27 5.19 -5.04 4.16
CA SER A 27 4.49 -6.02 5.01
C SER A 27 4.16 -7.32 4.27
N LEU A 28 3.98 -7.29 2.94
CA LEU A 28 3.82 -8.49 2.12
C LEU A 28 5.08 -9.37 2.10
N ALA A 29 6.26 -8.82 2.42
CA ALA A 29 7.48 -9.62 2.58
C ALA A 29 7.46 -10.48 3.86
N ASN A 30 6.58 -10.18 4.82
CA ASN A 30 6.44 -10.94 6.05
C ASN A 30 5.55 -12.18 5.85
N PRO A 31 6.08 -13.41 5.97
CA PRO A 31 5.31 -14.63 5.77
C PRO A 31 4.14 -14.81 6.77
N PHE A 32 4.25 -14.27 7.99
CA PHE A 32 3.17 -14.33 8.98
C PHE A 32 1.98 -13.45 8.57
N TYR A 33 2.24 -12.31 7.93
CA TYR A 33 1.20 -11.42 7.44
C TYR A 33 0.45 -12.07 6.27
N LEU A 34 1.19 -12.65 5.31
CA LEU A 34 0.60 -13.43 4.23
C LEU A 34 -0.23 -14.60 4.74
N HIS A 35 0.23 -15.30 5.78
CA HIS A 35 -0.53 -16.39 6.39
C HIS A 35 -1.85 -15.91 6.98
N SER A 36 -1.85 -14.78 7.71
CA SER A 36 -3.07 -14.18 8.25
C SER A 36 -4.05 -13.77 7.14
N LEU A 37 -3.55 -13.17 6.05
CA LEU A 37 -4.36 -12.82 4.88
C LEU A 37 -4.96 -14.06 4.19
N ALA A 38 -4.19 -15.14 4.11
CA ALA A 38 -4.65 -16.42 3.57
C ALA A 38 -5.75 -17.04 4.43
N GLN A 39 -5.57 -17.05 5.75
CA GLN A 39 -6.57 -17.56 6.71
C GLN A 39 -7.90 -16.80 6.64
N GLN A 40 -7.85 -15.50 6.37
CA GLN A 40 -9.04 -14.66 6.20
C GLN A 40 -9.67 -14.79 4.81
N GLY A 41 -9.07 -15.56 3.89
CA GLY A 41 -9.54 -15.72 2.51
C GLY A 41 -9.39 -14.46 1.65
N ILE A 42 -8.63 -13.47 2.12
CA ILE A 42 -8.45 -12.18 1.43
C ILE A 42 -7.66 -12.38 0.13
N LEU A 43 -6.70 -13.30 0.12
CA LEU A 43 -5.89 -13.61 -1.07
C LEU A 43 -6.73 -14.11 -2.26
N ASN A 44 -7.93 -14.65 -2.00
CA ASN A 44 -8.84 -15.14 -3.04
C ASN A 44 -9.81 -14.07 -3.53
N GLN A 45 -9.85 -12.90 -2.89
CA GLN A 45 -10.77 -11.83 -3.30
C GLN A 45 -10.27 -11.18 -4.59
N PRO A 46 -11.12 -11.06 -5.63
CA PRO A 46 -10.72 -10.44 -6.90
C PRO A 46 -10.33 -8.97 -6.75
N THR A 47 -10.92 -8.26 -5.78
CA THR A 47 -10.54 -6.89 -5.40
C THR A 47 -9.10 -6.83 -4.90
N PHE A 48 -8.69 -7.77 -4.05
CA PHE A 48 -7.33 -7.85 -3.53
C PHE A 48 -6.33 -8.21 -4.63
N ILE A 49 -6.67 -9.16 -5.50
CA ILE A 49 -5.83 -9.53 -6.65
C ILE A 49 -5.63 -8.32 -7.58
N ASN A 50 -6.67 -7.54 -7.84
CA ASN A 50 -6.55 -6.31 -8.63
C ASN A 50 -5.69 -5.25 -7.94
N PHE A 51 -5.75 -5.17 -6.61
CA PHE A 51 -4.88 -4.30 -5.83
C PHE A 51 -3.41 -4.73 -5.90
N LEU A 52 -3.12 -6.03 -5.83
CA LEU A 52 -1.76 -6.56 -6.03
C LEU A 52 -1.23 -6.23 -7.43
N LYS A 53 -2.07 -6.33 -8.47
CA LYS A 53 -1.71 -5.92 -9.84
C LYS A 53 -1.40 -4.43 -9.92
N TYR A 54 -2.16 -3.59 -9.23
CA TYR A 54 -1.86 -2.17 -9.14
C TYR A 54 -0.47 -1.97 -8.51
N LEU A 55 -0.16 -2.65 -7.41
CA LEU A 55 1.15 -2.57 -6.74
C LEU A 55 2.33 -3.09 -7.57
N GLU A 56 2.12 -3.71 -8.73
CA GLU A 56 3.23 -4.10 -9.62
C GLU A 56 4.02 -2.88 -10.14
N TYR A 57 3.47 -1.66 -10.07
CA TYR A 57 4.21 -0.43 -10.42
C TYR A 57 5.47 -0.26 -9.56
N TRP A 58 5.49 -0.79 -8.33
CA TRP A 58 6.65 -0.76 -7.45
C TRP A 58 7.85 -1.55 -7.99
N LYS A 59 7.64 -2.43 -8.98
CA LYS A 59 8.71 -3.19 -9.65
C LYS A 59 9.49 -2.33 -10.66
N ASP A 60 8.98 -1.17 -11.04
CA ASP A 60 9.69 -0.25 -11.92
C ASP A 60 10.90 0.37 -11.19
N LYS A 61 11.99 0.64 -11.92
CA LYS A 61 13.28 1.07 -11.34
C LYS A 61 13.16 2.34 -10.51
N ASP A 62 12.26 3.23 -10.90
CA ASP A 62 12.03 4.51 -10.21
C ASP A 62 11.42 4.33 -8.82
N TYR A 63 10.65 3.26 -8.60
CA TYR A 63 9.95 2.97 -7.35
C TYR A 63 10.62 1.87 -6.52
N ALA A 64 11.26 0.90 -7.18
CA ALA A 64 11.95 -0.21 -6.53
C ALA A 64 13.05 0.27 -5.57
N ARG A 65 13.63 1.47 -5.79
CA ARG A 65 14.62 2.07 -4.89
C ARG A 65 14.12 2.38 -3.48
N PHE A 66 12.81 2.43 -3.28
CA PHE A 66 12.19 2.74 -1.98
C PHE A 66 11.86 1.48 -1.18
N ILE A 67 11.91 0.30 -1.80
CA ILE A 67 11.73 -0.99 -1.12
C ILE A 67 13.09 -1.42 -0.59
N LEU A 68 13.19 -1.57 0.73
CA LEU A 68 14.41 -1.96 1.45
C LEU A 68 14.61 -3.47 1.51
#